data_AF-A0A7W2B289-F1
#
_entry.id   AF-A0A7W2B289-F1
#
_cell.length_a   1.000
_cell.length_b   1.000
_cell.length_c   1.000
_cell.angle_alpha   90.00
_cell.angle_beta   90.00
_cell.angle_gamma   90.00
#
_symmetry.space_group_name_H-M   'P 1'
#
loop_
_entity.id
_entity.type
_entity.pdbx_description
1 polymer ?
#
loop_
_entity_poly.entity_id
_entity_poly.type
_entity_poly.pdbx_seq_one_letter_code
_entity_poly.pdbx_strand_id
1 'polypeptide(L)'
;MAVYLVCTESPKNKFTYILPVVLGFAIEVVGTNTGWPFGEYTYGSALGFSVANTPLMIGVLWWLLIRSMYDVLSVKISSVWTKSLLVGVAMTAMDVLIEPVAIELNFWSWKGVTVPMSNYVAWFVLSTLFTRITASGHAKNPMSIWVLMVLNVFFTILCLRY
;
A
#
# COMPACT_ATOMS: atom_id res chain seq x y z
N MET A 1 -5.15 -3.84 -12.96
CA MET A 1 -6.35 -3.67 -12.11
C MET A 1 -7.55 -4.49 -12.60
N ALA A 2 -8.02 -4.31 -13.84
CA ALA A 2 -9.18 -5.05 -14.36
C ALA A 2 -9.05 -6.58 -14.23
N VAL A 3 -7.90 -7.14 -14.63
CA VAL A 3 -7.60 -8.58 -14.48
C VAL A 3 -7.66 -9.02 -13.01
N TYR A 4 -7.11 -8.22 -12.10
CA TYR A 4 -7.17 -8.52 -10.67
C TYR A 4 -8.62 -8.62 -10.20
N LEU A 5 -9.47 -7.63 -10.51
CA LEU A 5 -10.88 -7.63 -10.12
C LEU A 5 -11.68 -8.80 -10.73
N VAL A 6 -11.42 -9.14 -12.00
CA VAL A 6 -12.09 -10.27 -12.68
C VAL A 6 -11.70 -11.62 -12.06
N CYS A 7 -10.45 -11.76 -11.61
CA CYS A 7 -9.96 -12.99 -10.99
C CYS A 7 -10.28 -13.10 -9.49
N THR A 8 -10.72 -12.02 -8.83
CA THR A 8 -11.09 -12.09 -7.40
C THR A 8 -12.38 -12.88 -7.23
N GLU A 9 -12.40 -13.82 -6.27
CA GLU A 9 -13.63 -14.39 -5.77
C GLU A 9 -14.56 -13.30 -5.18
N SER A 10 -15.87 -13.58 -5.12
CA SER A 10 -16.81 -12.63 -4.52
C SER A 10 -16.53 -12.46 -3.01
N PRO A 11 -16.19 -11.24 -2.53
CA PRO A 11 -15.92 -11.01 -1.12
C PRO A 11 -17.20 -11.15 -0.31
N LYS A 12 -17.09 -11.75 0.89
CA LYS A 12 -18.21 -11.87 1.84
C LYS A 12 -18.82 -10.52 2.20
N ASN A 13 -17.98 -9.49 2.32
CA ASN A 13 -18.42 -8.12 2.57
C ASN A 13 -17.69 -7.15 1.63
N LYS A 14 -18.39 -6.75 0.56
CA LYS A 14 -17.89 -5.81 -0.47
C LYS A 14 -17.47 -4.45 0.09
N PHE A 15 -18.18 -3.94 1.09
CA PHE A 15 -17.85 -2.68 1.73
C PHE A 15 -16.48 -2.76 2.41
N THR A 16 -16.28 -3.77 3.27
CA THR A 16 -14.98 -3.95 3.90
C THR A 16 -13.89 -4.29 2.90
N TYR A 17 -14.21 -4.96 1.78
CA TYR A 17 -13.26 -5.28 0.70
C TYR A 17 -12.64 -4.01 0.09
N ILE A 18 -13.46 -3.01 -0.26
CA ILE A 18 -13.03 -1.75 -0.89
C ILE A 18 -12.58 -0.67 0.10
N LEU A 19 -12.94 -0.79 1.37
CA LEU A 19 -12.63 0.21 2.42
C LEU A 19 -11.15 0.64 2.51
N PRO A 20 -10.13 -0.23 2.28
CA PRO A 20 -8.73 0.21 2.27
C PRO A 20 -8.43 1.31 1.23
N VAL A 21 -9.20 1.39 0.13
CA VAL A 21 -9.05 2.47 -0.86
C VAL A 21 -9.32 3.82 -0.20
N VAL A 22 -10.43 3.91 0.52
CA VAL A 22 -10.89 5.14 1.16
C VAL A 22 -9.98 5.50 2.33
N LEU A 23 -9.62 4.52 3.17
CA LEU A 23 -8.76 4.74 4.33
C LEU A 23 -7.34 5.17 3.92
N GLY A 24 -6.75 4.46 2.95
CA GLY A 24 -5.43 4.80 2.41
C GLY A 24 -5.44 6.18 1.76
N PHE A 25 -6.42 6.47 0.91
CA PHE A 25 -6.51 7.79 0.31
C PHE A 25 -6.71 8.91 1.35
N ALA A 26 -7.58 8.71 2.34
CA ALA A 26 -7.85 9.72 3.36
C ALA A 26 -6.61 10.02 4.21
N ILE A 27 -5.85 9.01 4.63
CA ILE A 27 -4.65 9.25 5.45
C ILE A 27 -3.53 9.92 4.64
N GLU A 28 -3.46 9.67 3.34
CA GLU A 28 -2.50 10.31 2.42
C GLU A 28 -2.86 11.77 2.13
N VAL A 29 -4.16 12.09 2.04
CA VAL A 29 -4.63 13.49 2.01
C VAL A 29 -4.22 14.20 3.29
N VAL A 30 -4.38 13.57 4.45
CA VAL A 30 -3.91 14.16 5.72
C VAL A 30 -2.38 14.31 5.70
N GLY A 31 -1.66 13.28 5.26
CA GLY A 31 -0.20 13.26 5.12
C GLY A 31 0.35 14.40 4.29
N THR A 32 -0.09 14.51 3.05
CA THR A 32 0.39 15.52 2.09
C THR A 32 0.05 16.96 2.47
N ASN A 33 -1.06 17.18 3.20
CA ASN A 33 -1.48 18.54 3.57
C ASN A 33 -1.00 18.97 4.97
N THR A 34 -0.67 18.03 5.86
CA THR A 34 -0.29 18.35 7.26
C THR A 34 1.13 17.91 7.63
N GLY A 35 1.74 17.02 6.85
CA GLY A 35 2.99 16.36 7.19
C GLY A 35 2.84 15.22 8.20
N TRP A 36 1.65 14.95 8.73
CA TRP A 36 1.38 13.82 9.63
C TRP A 36 0.51 12.77 8.94
N PRO A 37 0.80 11.46 9.07
CA PRO A 37 1.77 10.83 9.96
C PRO A 37 3.15 10.57 9.32
N PHE A 38 3.30 10.77 8.02
CA PHE A 38 4.47 10.30 7.27
C PHE A 38 5.70 11.22 7.41
N GLY A 39 5.46 12.53 7.45
CA GLY A 39 6.46 13.59 7.29
C GLY A 39 6.01 14.55 6.17
N GLU A 40 6.77 15.61 5.93
CA GLU A 40 6.48 16.55 4.83
C GLU A 40 7.01 16.01 3.49
N TYR A 41 6.10 15.69 2.57
CA TYR A 41 6.40 15.25 1.19
C TYR A 41 5.36 15.80 0.22
N THR A 42 5.69 15.82 -1.06
CA THR A 42 4.79 16.26 -2.14
C THR A 42 4.80 15.23 -3.27
N TYR A 43 3.61 14.87 -3.77
CA TYR A 43 3.50 14.01 -4.94
C TYR A 43 3.83 14.76 -6.24
N GLY A 44 4.52 14.07 -7.15
CA GLY A 44 4.69 14.50 -8.52
C GLY A 44 3.46 14.22 -9.38
N SER A 45 3.54 14.52 -10.68
CA SER A 45 2.45 14.33 -11.64
C SER A 45 2.35 12.91 -12.22
N ALA A 46 3.32 12.04 -11.92
CA ALA A 46 3.45 10.71 -12.53
C ALA A 46 2.28 9.76 -12.21
N LEU A 47 1.59 9.96 -11.10
CA LEU A 47 0.52 9.07 -10.61
C LEU A 47 -0.89 9.45 -11.09
N GLY A 48 -0.97 10.40 -12.02
CA GLY A 48 -2.22 10.80 -12.68
C GLY A 48 -3.00 11.85 -11.91
N PHE A 49 -4.34 11.73 -11.95
CA PHE A 49 -5.24 12.74 -11.38
C PHE A 49 -5.16 12.77 -9.84
N SER A 50 -4.93 13.97 -9.32
CA SER A 50 -4.81 14.24 -7.89
C SER A 50 -6.00 15.03 -7.36
N VAL A 51 -6.42 14.70 -6.14
CA VAL A 51 -7.41 15.44 -5.36
C VAL A 51 -6.75 15.85 -4.04
N ALA A 52 -6.85 17.13 -3.69
CA ALA A 52 -6.22 17.68 -2.48
C ALA A 52 -4.71 17.35 -2.38
N ASN A 53 -3.97 17.49 -3.49
CA ASN A 53 -2.54 17.18 -3.62
C ASN A 53 -2.18 15.69 -3.49
N THR A 54 -3.17 14.79 -3.44
CA THR A 54 -2.97 13.34 -3.35
C THR A 54 -3.49 12.62 -4.59
N PRO A 55 -2.68 11.80 -5.28
CA PRO A 55 -3.14 11.00 -6.41
C PRO A 55 -4.18 9.95 -6.00
N LEU A 56 -5.29 9.85 -6.73
CA LEU A 56 -6.32 8.85 -6.45
C LEU A 56 -5.79 7.40 -6.53
N MET A 57 -4.75 7.19 -7.35
CA MET A 57 -4.10 5.90 -7.53
C MET A 57 -3.51 5.35 -6.22
N ILE A 58 -3.08 6.23 -5.31
CA ILE A 58 -2.45 5.79 -4.05
C ILE A 58 -3.43 4.99 -3.19
N GLY A 59 -4.70 5.43 -3.06
CA GLY A 59 -5.72 4.64 -2.36
C GLY A 59 -5.92 3.26 -2.98
N VAL A 60 -5.90 3.19 -4.31
CA VAL A 60 -6.02 1.93 -5.04
C VAL A 60 -4.81 1.01 -4.78
N LEU A 61 -3.60 1.56 -4.67
CA LEU A 61 -2.38 0.81 -4.35
C LEU A 61 -2.40 0.29 -2.90
N TRP A 62 -2.82 1.11 -1.93
CA TRP A 62 -3.06 0.68 -0.54
C TRP A 62 -3.96 -0.55 -0.48
N TRP A 63 -5.08 -0.51 -1.19
CA TRP A 63 -6.00 -1.64 -1.28
C TRP A 63 -5.38 -2.86 -1.95
N LEU A 64 -4.74 -2.69 -3.10
CA LEU A 64 -4.18 -3.80 -3.88
C LEU A 64 -3.12 -4.55 -3.07
N LEU A 65 -2.22 -3.83 -2.42
CA LEU A 65 -1.14 -4.41 -1.62
C LEU A 65 -1.67 -5.08 -0.36
N ILE A 66 -2.53 -4.41 0.42
CA ILE A 66 -3.14 -5.02 1.62
C ILE A 66 -3.88 -6.31 1.26
N ARG A 67 -4.69 -6.31 0.20
CA ARG A 67 -5.45 -7.49 -0.23
C ARG A 67 -4.53 -8.62 -0.68
N SER A 68 -3.53 -8.30 -1.50
CA SER A 68 -2.61 -9.30 -2.03
C SER A 68 -1.75 -9.94 -0.93
N MET A 69 -1.21 -9.13 -0.02
CA MET A 69 -0.41 -9.62 1.12
C MET A 69 -1.26 -10.45 2.07
N TYR A 70 -2.46 -9.99 2.41
CA TYR A 70 -3.37 -10.72 3.30
C TYR A 70 -3.79 -12.07 2.71
N ASP A 71 -4.06 -12.12 1.41
CA ASP A 71 -4.45 -13.33 0.69
C ASP A 71 -3.32 -14.38 0.69
N VAL A 72 -2.10 -13.98 0.31
CA VAL A 72 -0.92 -14.87 0.33
C VAL A 72 -0.64 -15.40 1.74
N LEU A 73 -0.71 -14.55 2.76
CA LEU A 73 -0.50 -14.97 4.15
C LEU A 73 -1.61 -15.90 4.66
N SER A 74 -2.83 -15.81 4.11
CA SER A 74 -3.96 -16.65 4.50
C SER A 74 -3.80 -18.12 4.10
N VAL A 75 -2.82 -18.46 3.25
CA VAL A 75 -2.49 -19.85 2.90
C VAL A 75 -1.93 -20.62 4.11
N LYS A 76 -1.12 -19.96 4.95
CA LYS A 76 -0.41 -20.62 6.08
C LYS A 76 -0.85 -20.11 7.45
N ILE A 77 -1.48 -18.94 7.52
CA ILE A 77 -1.73 -18.25 8.79
C ILE A 77 -3.24 -18.04 8.98
N SER A 78 -3.78 -18.68 10.01
CA SER A 78 -5.21 -18.59 10.37
C SER A 78 -5.54 -17.36 11.20
N SER A 79 -4.67 -17.00 12.16
CA SER A 79 -4.86 -15.88 13.06
C SER A 79 -4.92 -14.55 12.32
N VAL A 80 -6.06 -13.85 12.43
CA VAL A 80 -6.28 -12.53 11.81
C VAL A 80 -5.31 -11.48 12.37
N TRP A 81 -5.02 -11.53 13.67
CA TRP A 81 -4.08 -10.61 14.30
C TRP A 81 -2.65 -10.82 13.79
N THR A 82 -2.18 -12.06 13.75
CA THR A 82 -0.86 -12.40 13.22
C THR A 82 -0.74 -12.00 11.76
N LYS A 83 -1.77 -12.26 10.94
CA LYS A 83 -1.81 -11.78 9.55
C LYS A 83 -1.72 -10.26 9.45
N SER A 84 -2.47 -9.54 10.28
CA SER A 84 -2.49 -8.07 10.23
C SER A 84 -1.12 -7.49 10.54
N LEU A 85 -0.42 -8.02 11.55
CA LEU A 85 0.94 -7.62 11.89
C LEU A 85 1.93 -7.92 10.76
N LEU A 86 1.84 -9.11 10.16
CA LEU A 86 2.70 -9.50 9.05
C LEU A 86 2.44 -8.69 7.78
N VAL A 87 1.19 -8.32 7.50
CA VAL A 87 0.88 -7.35 6.43
C VAL A 87 1.50 -6.00 6.76
N GLY A 88 1.44 -5.55 8.02
CA GLY A 88 2.14 -4.33 8.46
C GLY A 88 3.63 -4.36 8.15
N VAL A 89 4.32 -5.45 8.50
CA VAL A 89 5.73 -5.65 8.19
C VAL A 89 5.97 -5.65 6.68
N ALA A 90 5.17 -6.41 5.91
CA ALA A 90 5.34 -6.55 4.48
C ALA A 90 5.08 -5.24 3.71
N MET A 91 4.11 -4.44 4.16
CA MET A 91 3.81 -3.12 3.60
C MET A 91 4.95 -2.14 3.88
N THR A 92 5.50 -2.15 5.09
CA THR A 92 6.67 -1.31 5.44
C THR A 92 7.90 -1.72 4.64
N ALA A 93 8.13 -3.03 4.45
CA ALA A 93 9.22 -3.52 3.61
C ALA A 93 9.05 -3.11 2.14
N MET A 94 7.81 -3.14 1.63
CA MET A 94 7.50 -2.66 0.29
C MET A 94 7.75 -1.15 0.17
N ASP A 95 7.36 -0.37 1.16
CA ASP A 95 7.62 1.07 1.19
C ASP A 95 9.12 1.38 1.13
N VAL A 96 9.92 0.75 2.00
CA VAL A 96 11.39 0.85 1.98
C VAL A 96 11.98 0.50 0.60
N LEU A 97 11.43 -0.52 -0.07
CA LEU A 97 11.88 -0.93 -1.39
C LEU A 97 11.53 0.09 -2.48
N ILE A 98 10.39 0.76 -2.37
CA ILE A 98 9.90 1.72 -3.38
C ILE A 98 10.59 3.08 -3.23
N GLU A 99 10.89 3.51 -2.01
CA GLU A 99 11.39 4.86 -1.69
C GLU A 99 12.53 5.36 -2.60
N PRO A 100 13.65 4.62 -2.81
CA PRO A 100 14.74 5.11 -3.65
C PRO A 100 14.32 5.38 -5.09
N VAL A 101 13.52 4.48 -5.66
CA VAL A 101 13.03 4.57 -7.04
C VAL A 101 12.00 5.68 -7.18
N ALA A 102 11.12 5.83 -6.19
CA ALA A 102 10.08 6.85 -6.19
C ALA A 102 10.67 8.27 -6.13
N ILE A 103 11.72 8.47 -5.34
CA ILE A 103 12.42 9.76 -5.25
C ILE A 103 13.11 10.06 -6.60
N GLU A 104 13.87 9.11 -7.13
CA GLU A 104 14.63 9.29 -8.38
C GLU A 104 13.70 9.53 -9.59
N LEU A 105 12.56 8.82 -9.65
CA LEU A 105 11.57 8.98 -10.71
C LEU A 105 10.57 10.12 -10.44
N ASN A 106 10.78 10.93 -9.41
CA ASN A 106 9.92 12.06 -9.03
C ASN A 106 8.44 11.67 -8.84
N PHE A 107 8.18 10.48 -8.29
CA PHE A 107 6.84 10.07 -7.90
C PHE A 107 6.37 10.87 -6.67
N TRP A 108 7.27 11.06 -5.71
CA TRP A 108 7.16 12.04 -4.63
C TRP A 108 8.53 12.53 -4.23
N SER A 109 8.56 13.70 -3.59
CA SER A 109 9.77 14.26 -3.01
C SER A 109 9.54 14.61 -1.54
N TRP A 110 10.51 14.25 -0.71
CA TRP A 110 10.55 14.63 0.69
C TRP A 110 11.11 16.04 0.82
N LYS A 111 10.60 16.82 1.80
CA LYS A 111 11.17 18.13 2.13
C LYS A 111 12.56 18.02 2.77
N GLY A 112 12.79 16.95 3.52
CA GLY A 112 14.09 16.63 4.11
C GLY A 112 15.01 15.88 3.15
N VAL A 113 16.29 15.78 3.51
CA VAL A 113 17.30 15.02 2.73
C VAL A 113 17.08 13.50 2.84
N THR A 114 16.46 13.05 3.93
CA THR A 114 16.20 11.64 4.22
C THR A 114 14.73 11.40 4.52
N VAL A 115 14.29 10.16 4.24
CA VAL A 115 12.94 9.69 4.58
C VAL A 115 12.78 9.68 6.10
N PRO A 116 11.76 10.36 6.66
CA PRO A 116 11.52 10.38 8.10
C PRO A 116 11.19 8.99 8.66
N MET A 117 11.69 8.66 9.85
CA MET A 117 11.35 7.38 10.50
C MET A 117 9.86 7.26 10.82
N SER A 118 9.17 8.39 10.99
CA SER A 118 7.71 8.45 11.15
C SER A 118 6.96 7.81 9.98
N ASN A 119 7.50 7.89 8.75
CA ASN A 119 6.94 7.26 7.58
C ASN A 119 6.83 5.74 7.74
N TYR A 120 7.94 5.08 8.07
CA TYR A 120 7.96 3.63 8.24
C TYR A 120 7.10 3.15 9.41
N VAL A 121 7.07 3.91 10.51
CA VAL A 121 6.19 3.62 11.64
C VAL A 121 4.71 3.76 11.23
N ALA A 122 4.38 4.80 10.47
CA ALA A 122 3.04 5.02 9.95
C ALA A 122 2.61 3.89 9.00
N TRP A 123 3.45 3.49 8.04
CA TRP A 123 3.18 2.37 7.17
C TRP A 123 2.91 1.08 7.94
N PHE A 124 3.73 0.78 8.96
CA PHE A 124 3.52 -0.41 9.80
C PHE A 124 2.18 -0.36 10.55
N VAL A 125 1.93 0.74 11.27
CA VAL A 125 0.75 0.88 12.14
C VAL A 125 -0.54 0.94 11.31
N LEU A 126 -0.58 1.79 10.29
CA LEU A 126 -1.75 1.98 9.44
C LEU A 126 -2.06 0.73 8.63
N SER A 127 -1.06 0.08 8.04
CA SER A 127 -1.27 -1.18 7.31
C SER A 127 -1.80 -2.28 8.22
N THR A 128 -1.26 -2.40 9.44
CA THR A 128 -1.76 -3.36 10.43
C THR A 128 -3.21 -3.05 10.79
N LEU A 129 -3.54 -1.79 11.08
CA LEU A 129 -4.87 -1.35 11.47
C LEU A 129 -5.88 -1.55 10.34
N PHE A 130 -5.58 -1.08 9.14
CA PHE A 130 -6.43 -1.19 7.95
C PHE A 130 -6.68 -2.66 7.60
N THR A 131 -5.65 -3.50 7.66
CA THR A 131 -5.80 -4.94 7.47
C THR A 131 -6.72 -5.54 8.53
N ARG A 132 -6.54 -5.16 9.80
CA ARG A 132 -7.31 -5.70 10.92
C ARG A 132 -8.79 -5.38 10.83
N ILE A 133 -9.14 -4.14 10.52
CA ILE A 133 -10.54 -3.67 10.43
C ILE A 133 -11.22 -4.14 9.14
N THR A 134 -10.46 -4.45 8.09
CA THR A 134 -11.00 -4.88 6.79
C THR A 134 -10.84 -6.38 6.50
N ALA A 135 -10.41 -7.15 7.50
CA ALA A 135 -10.17 -8.60 7.38
C ALA A 135 -11.42 -9.41 7.00
N SER A 136 -12.61 -8.97 7.44
CA SER A 136 -13.90 -9.62 7.09
C SER A 136 -14.24 -9.52 5.61
N GLY A 137 -13.61 -8.59 4.89
CA GLY A 137 -13.74 -8.40 3.45
C GLY A 137 -12.80 -9.27 2.63
N HIS A 138 -12.06 -10.20 3.23
CA HIS A 138 -11.14 -11.06 2.48
C HIS A 138 -11.85 -11.84 1.36
N ALA A 139 -11.21 -11.82 0.20
CA ALA A 139 -11.52 -12.67 -0.95
C ALA A 139 -10.21 -13.21 -1.50
N LYS A 140 -10.21 -14.47 -1.91
CA LYS A 140 -9.05 -15.07 -2.54
C LYS A 140 -8.88 -14.54 -3.96
N ASN A 141 -7.64 -14.36 -4.38
CA ASN A 141 -7.33 -13.96 -5.73
C ASN A 141 -6.01 -14.63 -6.20
N PRO A 142 -6.05 -15.48 -7.24
CA PRO A 142 -4.84 -16.13 -7.75
C PRO A 142 -3.79 -15.13 -8.27
N MET A 143 -4.19 -13.90 -8.60
CA MET A 143 -3.29 -12.82 -9.03
C MET A 143 -2.55 -12.15 -7.88
N SER A 144 -2.94 -12.36 -6.62
CA SER A 144 -2.27 -11.74 -5.45
C SER A 144 -0.78 -12.02 -5.44
N ILE A 145 -0.37 -13.28 -5.63
CA ILE A 145 1.04 -13.64 -5.61
C ILE A 145 1.81 -13.02 -6.79
N TRP A 146 1.20 -12.98 -7.98
CA TRP A 146 1.80 -12.43 -9.18
C TRP A 146 1.99 -10.92 -9.10
N VAL A 147 1.00 -10.20 -8.56
CA VAL A 147 1.11 -8.76 -8.30
C VAL A 147 2.31 -8.49 -7.39
N LEU A 148 2.43 -9.23 -6.28
CA LEU A 148 3.53 -9.05 -5.35
C LEU A 148 4.88 -9.40 -5.97
N MET A 149 4.97 -10.52 -6.70
CA MET A 149 6.20 -10.92 -7.39
C MET A 149 6.64 -9.86 -8.41
N VAL A 150 5.73 -9.41 -9.28
CA VAL A 150 6.03 -8.42 -10.31
C VAL A 150 6.50 -7.11 -9.68
N LEU A 151 5.81 -6.61 -8.64
CA LEU A 151 6.20 -5.37 -7.98
C LEU A 151 7.57 -5.51 -7.29
N ASN A 152 7.79 -6.59 -6.54
CA ASN A 152 9.07 -6.81 -5.88
C ASN A 152 10.22 -6.90 -6.90
N VAL A 153 10.07 -7.69 -7.96
CA VAL A 153 11.08 -7.84 -9.00
C VAL A 153 11.30 -6.50 -9.72
N PHE A 154 10.23 -5.81 -10.10
CA PHE A 154 10.31 -4.51 -10.77
C PHE A 154 11.07 -3.47 -9.95
N PHE A 155 10.67 -3.24 -8.70
CA PHE A 155 11.34 -2.24 -7.86
C PHE A 155 12.76 -2.67 -7.48
N THR A 156 13.00 -3.96 -7.24
CA THR A 156 14.37 -4.45 -6.97
C THR A 156 15.29 -4.20 -8.16
N ILE A 157 14.85 -4.49 -9.38
CA ILE A 157 15.65 -4.24 -10.59
C ILE A 157 15.93 -2.74 -10.76
N LEU A 158 14.94 -1.88 -10.46
CA LEU A 158 15.14 -0.44 -10.54
C LEU A 158 16.09 0.08 -9.44
N CYS A 159 16.00 -0.43 -8.21
CA CYS A 159 16.95 -0.12 -7.14
C CYS A 159 18.39 -0.58 -7.43
N LEU A 160 18.60 -1.53 -8.33
CA LEU A 160 19.94 -1.93 -8.77
C LEU A 160 20.48 -1.04 -9.89
N ARG A 161 19.60 -0.29 -10.56
CA ARG A 161 19.94 0.58 -11.67
C ARG A 161 20.24 2.01 -11.22
N TYR A 162 19.54 2.48 -10.20
CA TYR A 162 19.66 3.80 -9.60
C TYR A 162 20.34 3.68 -8.24
#